data_AF-A0A125Q1T6-F1
#
_entry.id   AF-A0A125Q1T6-F1
#
_cell.length_a   1.000
_cell.length_b   1.000
_cell.length_c   1.000
_cell.angle_alpha   90.00
_cell.angle_beta   90.00
_cell.angle_gamma   90.00
#
_symmetry.space_group_name_H-M   'P 1'
#
loop_
_entity.id
_entity.type
_entity.pdbx_description
1 polymer ?
#
loop_
_entity_poly.entity_id
_entity_poly.type
_entity_poly.pdbx_seq_one_letter_code
_entity_poly.pdbx_strand_id
1 'polypeptide(L)' 'MMVEEHWWNGDPSPRGRRDVYIRTDGEAWEVQAQIGGASGRSRVQQCPSRAAALILADAWRGSNPSWRGLHR' A
#
# COMPACT_ATOMS: atom_id res chain seq x y z
N MET A 1 -13.89 1.01 4.93
CA MET A 1 -12.57 0.50 4.51
C MET A 1 -11.46 0.92 5.48
N MET A 2 -11.04 0.00 6.33
CA MET A 2 -9.94 0.10 7.31
C MET A 2 -8.60 -0.27 6.66
N VAL A 3 -7.49 0.24 7.18
CA VAL A 3 -6.13 -0.13 6.76
C VAL A 3 -5.68 -1.30 7.63
N GLU A 4 -5.39 -2.44 7.00
CA GLU A 4 -4.89 -3.64 7.66
C GLU A 4 -3.36 -3.65 7.71
N GLU A 5 -2.73 -3.29 6.58
CA GLU A 5 -1.27 -3.22 6.48
C GLU A 5 -0.87 -1.97 5.71
N HIS A 6 0.24 -1.36 6.12
CA HIS A 6 0.81 -0.19 5.48
C HIS A 6 2.32 -0.35 5.36
N TRP A 7 2.86 0.02 4.19
CA TRP A 7 4.27 0.20 3.99
C TRP A 7 4.56 1.56 3.38
N TRP A 8 5.70 2.13 3.74
CA TRP A 8 6.21 3.35 3.11
C TRP A 8 7.69 3.18 2.77
N ASN A 9 8.14 3.84 1.70
CA ASN A 9 9.48 3.63 1.13
C ASN A 9 10.63 4.30 1.91
N GLY A 10 10.34 4.99 3.01
CA GLY A 10 11.35 5.69 3.81
C GLY A 10 11.65 7.12 3.36
N ASP A 11 11.07 7.59 2.24
CA ASP A 11 11.33 8.93 1.71
C ASP A 11 10.31 9.94 2.27
N PRO A 12 10.74 10.95 3.05
CA PRO A 12 9.85 11.95 3.62
C PRO A 12 9.49 13.08 2.64
N SER A 13 10.18 13.16 1.49
CA SER A 13 9.94 14.23 0.52
C SER A 13 8.56 14.05 -0.13
N PRO A 14 7.80 15.12 -0.36
CA PRO A 14 6.47 15.01 -0.96
C PRO A 14 6.48 14.25 -2.29
N ARG A 15 7.48 14.48 -3.16
CA ARG A 15 7.55 13.83 -4.49
C ARG A 15 8.10 12.42 -4.47
N GLY A 16 8.98 12.10 -3.52
CA GLY A 16 9.63 10.80 -3.41
C GLY A 16 8.89 9.81 -2.51
N ARG A 17 8.00 10.31 -1.63
CA ARG A 17 7.18 9.48 -0.75
C ARG A 17 6.28 8.55 -1.54
N ARG A 18 6.39 7.26 -1.22
CA ARG A 18 5.52 6.20 -1.73
C ARG A 18 4.97 5.40 -0.56
N ASP A 19 3.69 5.10 -0.64
CA ASP A 19 2.98 4.30 0.34
C ASP A 19 2.23 3.17 -0.39
N VAL A 20 2.18 1.99 0.22
CA VAL A 20 1.33 0.87 -0.21
C VAL A 20 0.49 0.46 0.98
N TYR A 21 -0.81 0.29 0.76
CA TYR A 21 -1.78 -0.08 1.77
C TYR A 21 -2.53 -1.32 1.34
N ILE A 22 -2.80 -2.22 2.27
CA ILE A 22 -3.89 -3.19 2.16
C ILE A 22 -5.04 -2.67 2.99
N ARG A 23 -6.23 -2.65 2.41
CA ARG A 23 -7.45 -2.15 3.03
C ARG A 23 -8.56 -3.19 2.93
N THR A 24 -9.45 -3.23 3.93
CA THR A 24 -10.65 -4.07 3.93
C THR A 24 -11.80 -3.39 4.65
N ASP A 25 -13.04 -3.74 4.30
CA ASP A 25 -14.25 -3.43 5.07
C ASP A 25 -14.80 -4.67 5.79
N GLY A 26 -14.10 -5.80 5.72
CA GLY A 26 -14.53 -7.09 6.25
C GLY A 26 -15.04 -8.05 5.17
N GLU A 27 -15.47 -7.53 4.01
CA GLU A 27 -15.99 -8.33 2.89
C GLU A 27 -15.09 -8.22 1.65
N ALA A 28 -14.65 -7.01 1.33
CA ALA A 28 -13.78 -6.72 0.19
C ALA A 28 -12.34 -6.45 0.62
N TRP A 29 -11.40 -6.76 -0.26
CA TRP A 29 -9.98 -6.44 -0.09
C TRP A 29 -9.51 -5.52 -1.21
N GLU A 30 -8.67 -4.56 -0.86
CA GLU A 30 -8.10 -3.62 -1.82
C GLU A 30 -6.64 -3.34 -1.51
N VAL A 31 -5.84 -3.13 -2.56
CA VAL A 31 -4.49 -2.60 -2.45
C VAL A 31 -4.47 -1.20 -3.02
N GLN A 32 -3.94 -0.25 -2.25
CA GLN A 32 -3.75 1.13 -2.68
C GLN A 32 -2.26 1.47 -2.71
N ALA A 33 -1.77 1.95 -3.85
CA ALA A 33 -0.45 2.56 -3.98
C ALA A 33 -0.61 4.05 -4.11
N GLN A 34 0.23 4.81 -3.41
CA GLN A 34 0.22 6.25 -3.41
C GLN A 34 1.63 6.76 -3.70
N ILE A 35 1.74 7.73 -4.60
CA ILE A 35 2.99 8.43 -4.94
C ILE A 35 2.73 9.90 -4.77
N GLY A 36 3.53 10.58 -3.96
CA GLY A 36 3.38 12.03 -3.78
C GLY A 36 2.87 12.46 -2.40
N GLY A 37 2.84 11.56 -1.40
CA GLY A 37 2.17 11.82 -0.12
C GLY A 37 0.67 12.08 -0.30
N ALA A 38 0.00 12.72 0.68
CA ALA A 38 -1.46 12.89 0.73
C ALA A 38 -2.06 13.62 -0.49
N SER A 39 -1.31 14.52 -1.11
CA SER A 39 -1.71 15.27 -2.31
C SER A 39 -1.29 14.58 -3.62
N GLY A 40 -0.76 13.37 -3.52
CA GLY A 40 -0.20 12.60 -4.61
C GLY A 40 -1.24 11.87 -5.47
N ARG A 41 -0.73 11.08 -6.42
CA ARG A 41 -1.56 10.16 -7.21
C ARG A 41 -1.73 8.86 -6.44
N SER A 42 -2.94 8.33 -6.45
CA SER A 42 -3.23 7.00 -5.93
C SER A 42 -3.72 6.07 -7.03
N ARG A 43 -3.42 4.78 -6.89
CA ARG A 43 -4.00 3.69 -7.66
C ARG A 43 -4.57 2.67 -6.68
N VAL A 44 -5.82 2.29 -6.87
CA VAL A 44 -6.51 1.28 -6.08
C VAL A 44 -6.82 0.08 -6.97
N GLN A 45 -6.61 -1.12 -6.45
CA GLN A 45 -6.95 -2.38 -7.11
C GLN A 45 -7.70 -3.27 -6.14
N GLN A 46 -8.89 -3.72 -6.53
CA GLN A 46 -9.63 -4.70 -5.75
C GLN A 46 -9.01 -6.09 -5.87
N CYS A 47 -9.11 -6.84 -4.78
CA CYS A 47 -8.59 -8.19 -4.63
C CYS A 47 -9.69 -9.11 -4.07
N PRO A 48 -9.74 -10.37 -4.51
CA PRO A 48 -10.75 -11.32 -4.03
C PRO A 48 -10.48 -11.84 -2.61
N SER A 49 -9.30 -11.59 -2.05
CA SER A 49 -8.92 -12.07 -0.71
C SER A 49 -7.71 -11.32 -0.15
N ARG A 50 -7.48 -11.47 1.17
CA ARG A 50 -6.27 -11.00 1.86
C ARG A 50 -4.98 -11.51 1.21
N ALA A 51 -4.95 -12.79 0.84
CA ALA A 51 -3.77 -13.41 0.22
C ALA A 51 -3.46 -12.79 -1.14
N ALA A 52 -4.48 -12.54 -1.97
CA ALA A 52 -4.31 -11.85 -3.24
C ALA A 52 -3.83 -10.40 -3.03
N ALA A 53 -4.37 -9.70 -2.03
CA ALA A 53 -3.94 -8.35 -1.67
C ALA A 53 -2.47 -8.31 -1.22
N LEU A 54 -2.02 -9.29 -0.44
CA LEU A 54 -0.61 -9.41 -0.03
C LEU A 54 0.32 -9.59 -1.22
N ILE A 55 0.01 -10.51 -2.14
CA ILE A 55 0.81 -10.74 -3.35
C ILE A 55 0.90 -9.46 -4.19
N LEU A 56 -0.22 -8.77 -4.37
CA LEU A 56 -0.25 -7.54 -5.13
C LEU A 56 0.52 -6.40 -4.44
N ALA A 57 0.41 -6.28 -3.12
CA ALA A 57 1.17 -5.31 -2.34
C ALA A 57 2.68 -5.58 -2.44
N ASP A 58 3.11 -6.84 -2.36
CA ASP A 58 4.49 -7.25 -2.59
C ASP A 58 4.97 -6.86 -3.99
N ALA A 59 4.17 -7.16 -5.02
CA ALA A 59 4.48 -6.78 -6.40
C ALA A 59 4.61 -5.25 -6.57
N TRP A 60 3.77 -4.46 -5.89
CA TRP A 60 3.83 -2.99 -5.96
C TRP A 60 5.00 -2.39 -5.18
N ARG A 61 5.40 -3.03 -4.08
CA ARG A 61 6.63 -2.66 -3.37
C ARG A 61 7.87 -3.00 -4.20
N GLY A 62 7.82 -4.10 -4.96
CA GLY A 62 8.96 -4.64 -5.66
C GLY A 62 10.07 -5.07 -4.68
N SER A 63 11.25 -5.38 -5.21
CA SER A 63 12.38 -5.93 -4.42
C SER A 63 13.13 -4.90 -3.57
N ASN A 64 12.57 -3.71 -3.31
CA ASN A 64 13.28 -2.67 -2.60
C ASN A 64 13.29 -2.94 -1.08
N PRO A 65 14.46 -3.17 -0.44
CA PRO A 65 14.53 -3.42 1.00
C PRO A 65 14.20 -2.18 1.85
N SER A 66 14.06 -0.99 1.23
CA SER A 66 13.76 0.25 1.96
C SER A 66 12.32 0.38 2.42
N TRP A 67 11.41 -0.51 2.00
CA TRP A 67 10.02 -0.49 2.45
C TRP A 67 9.92 -0.86 3.92
N ARG A 68 9.37 0.07 4.71
CA ARG A 68 9.18 -0.10 6.15
C ARG A 68 7.73 -0.46 6.40
N GLY A 69 7.50 -1.65 6.96
CA GLY A 69 6.19 -2.08 7.42
C GLY A 69 5.77 -1.30 8.65
N LEU A 70 4.59 -0.73 8.59
CA LEU A 70 3.86 -0.16 9.71
C LEU A 70 2.65 -1.08 9.93
N HIS A 71 2.80 -2.00 10.87
CA HIS A 71 1.70 -2.82 11.34
C HIS A 71 0.89 -1.99 12.33
N ARG A 72 -0.43 -1.91 12.13
CA ARG A 72 -1.35 -1.26 13.06
C ARG A 72 -2.09 -2.31 13.86
#